data_AF-A0A2D0JXE6-F1
#
_entry.id   AF-A0A2D0JXE6-F1
#
_cell.length_a   1.000
_cell.length_b   1.000
_cell.length_c   1.000
_cell.angle_alpha   90.00
_cell.angle_beta   90.00
_cell.angle_gamma   90.00
#
_symmetry.space_group_name_H-M   'P 1'
#
loop_
_entity.id
_entity.type
_entity.pdbx_description
1 polymer ?
#
loop_
_entity_poly.entity_id
_entity_poly.type
_entity_poly.pdbx_seq_one_letter_code
_entity_poly.pdbx_strand_id
1 'polypeptide(L)' 'MDILPLCIAAVIGFIPAKIASDKGRSFAGWWVYGFLLFIVALIHALLLKPKQEVEVIEKNKID' A
#
# COMPACT_ATOMS: atom_id res chain seq x y z
N MET A 1 15.71 -10.27 23.95
CA MET A 1 15.32 -9.75 22.64
C MET A 1 13.88 -9.28 22.76
N ASP A 2 13.69 -7.97 22.82
CA ASP A 2 12.38 -7.39 23.12
C ASP A 2 11.50 -7.45 21.86
N ILE A 3 10.38 -8.16 21.95
CA ILE A 3 9.40 -8.36 20.87
C ILE A 3 8.58 -7.10 20.54
N LEU A 4 8.65 -6.09 21.40
CA LEU A 4 7.88 -4.86 21.31
C LEU A 4 8.02 -4.12 19.96
N PRO A 5 9.23 -3.96 19.37
CA PRO A 5 9.39 -3.30 18.07
C PRO A 5 8.74 -4.08 16.93
N LEU A 6 8.69 -5.41 17.02
CA LEU A 6 8.03 -6.25 16.02
C LEU A 6 6.52 -6.05 16.03
N CYS A 7 5.92 -5.97 17.23
CA CYS A 7 4.50 -5.66 17.38
C CYS A 7 4.16 -4.26 16.85
N ILE A 8 5.01 -3.26 17.14
CA ILE A 8 4.83 -1.89 16.65
C ILE A 8 4.92 -1.83 15.12
N ALA A 9 5.92 -2.47 14.52
CA ALA A 9 6.07 -2.53 13.07
C ALA A 9 4.87 -3.22 12.40
N ALA A 10 4.36 -4.30 13.01
CA ALA A 10 3.20 -5.03 12.50
C ALA A 10 1.94 -4.15 12.47
N VAL A 11 1.71 -3.34 13.52
CA VAL A 11 0.57 -2.41 13.59
C VAL A 11 0.74 -1.24 12.63
N ILE A 12 1.93 -0.65 12.57
CA ILE A 12 2.21 0.51 11.71
C ILE A 12 2.09 0.14 10.22
N GLY A 13 2.47 -1.09 9.83
CA GLY A 13 2.29 -1.62 8.47
C GLY A 13 0.83 -1.69 7.98
N PHE A 14 -0.17 -1.65 8.88
CA PHE A 14 -1.59 -1.59 8.48
C PHE A 14 -1.94 -0.30 7.75
N ILE A 15 -1.28 0.82 8.06
CA ILE A 15 -1.57 2.13 7.45
C ILE A 15 -1.34 2.11 5.93
N PRO A 16 -0.12 1.82 5.44
CA PRO A 16 0.13 1.76 3.99
C PRO A 16 -0.68 0.62 3.33
N ALA A 17 -0.91 -0.50 4.03
CA ALA A 17 -1.72 -1.60 3.53
C ALA A 17 -3.18 -1.19 3.27
N LYS A 18 -3.79 -0.44 4.19
CA LYS A 18 -5.16 0.04 4.03
C LYS A 18 -5.28 1.05 2.90
N ILE A 19 -4.35 2.01 2.83
CA ILE A 19 -4.31 3.03 1.75
C ILE A 19 -4.17 2.37 0.38
N ALA A 20 -3.28 1.39 0.24
CA ALA A 20 -3.08 0.67 -1.01
C ALA A 20 -4.28 -0.23 -1.36
N SER A 21 -4.91 -0.86 -0.36
CA SER A 21 -6.13 -1.66 -0.55
C SER A 21 -7.27 -0.82 -1.10
N ASP A 22 -7.47 0.39 -0.59
CA ASP A 22 -8.52 1.31 -1.05
C ASP A 22 -8.29 1.77 -2.50
N LYS A 23 -7.03 1.71 -2.97
CA LYS A 23 -6.63 1.99 -4.36
C LYS A 23 -6.65 0.73 -5.26
N GLY A 24 -7.16 -0.40 -4.75
CA GLY A 24 -7.29 -1.65 -5.50
C GLY A 24 -6.01 -2.48 -5.60
N ARG A 25 -5.16 -2.45 -4.57
CA ARG A 25 -4.00 -3.34 -4.41
C ARG A 25 -4.24 -4.40 -3.33
N SER A 26 -3.37 -5.42 -3.31
CA SER A 26 -3.47 -6.49 -2.32
C SER A 26 -3.06 -6.00 -0.93
N PHE A 27 -3.99 -6.04 0.02
CA PHE A 27 -3.74 -5.64 1.41
C PHE A 27 -2.54 -6.39 2.03
N ALA A 28 -2.51 -7.72 1.94
CA ALA A 28 -1.45 -8.54 2.55
C ALA A 28 -0.06 -8.24 1.98
N GLY A 29 0.05 -8.03 0.66
CA GLY A 29 1.33 -7.69 0.02
C GLY A 29 1.87 -6.34 0.49
N TRP A 30 0.98 -5.35 0.61
CA TRP A 30 1.34 -4.03 1.12
C TRP A 30 1.56 -3.99 2.63
N TRP A 31 0.92 -4.87 3.39
CA TRP A 31 1.17 -5.02 4.82
C TRP A 31 2.58 -5.56 5.08
N VAL A 32 3.00 -6.64 4.38
CA VAL A 32 4.38 -7.14 4.48
C VAL A 32 5.38 -6.06 4.04
N TYR A 33 5.06 -5.32 2.97
CA TYR A 33 5.91 -4.22 2.51
C TYR A 33 6.02 -3.09 3.54
N GLY A 34 4.91 -2.70 4.17
CA GLY A 34 4.87 -1.68 5.23
C GLY A 34 5.54 -2.13 6.53
N PHE A 35 5.47 -3.42 6.85
CA PHE A 35 6.16 -4.03 7.98
C PHE A 35 7.68 -3.97 7.83
N LEU A 36 8.20 -4.23 6.61
CA LEU A 36 9.63 -4.23 6.32
C LEU A 36 10.19 -2.83 6.03
N LEU A 37 9.44 -1.99 5.32
CA LEU A 37 9.89 -0.72 4.76
C LEU A 37 8.84 0.38 4.91
N PHE A 38 8.42 0.66 6.15
CA PHE A 38 7.29 1.55 6.45
C PHE A 38 7.31 2.88 5.70
N ILE A 39 8.40 3.66 5.78
CA ILE A 39 8.46 4.99 5.17
C ILE A 39 8.33 4.92 3.64
N VAL A 40 9.03 3.97 3.01
CA VAL A 40 8.99 3.79 1.55
C VAL A 40 7.62 3.30 1.09
N ALA A 41 7.03 2.35 1.82
CA ALA A 41 5.70 1.83 1.57
C ALA A 41 4.62 2.91 1.73
N LEU A 42 4.75 3.79 2.73
CA LEU A 42 3.82 4.89 2.94
C LEU A 42 3.85 5.89 1.78
N ILE A 43 5.04 6.32 1.36
CA ILE A 43 5.19 7.23 0.20
C ILE A 43 4.58 6.59 -1.05
N HIS A 44 4.88 5.32 -1.32
CA HIS A 44 4.32 4.61 -2.47
C HIS A 44 2.80 4.46 -2.38
N ALA A 45 2.25 4.16 -1.20
CA ALA A 45 0.81 4.01 -1.02
C ALA A 45 0.06 5.33 -1.27
N LEU A 46 0.64 6.46 -0.84
CA LEU A 46 0.06 7.79 -1.05
C LEU A 46 0.09 8.22 -2.53
N LEU A 47 1.23 8.00 -3.21
CA LEU A 47 1.40 8.35 -4.63
C LEU A 47 0.66 7.43 -5.59
N LEU A 48 0.25 6.25 -5.14
CA LEU A 48 -0.45 5.29 -5.97
C LEU A 48 -1.79 5.85 -6.46
N LYS A 49 -2.09 5.70 -7.76
CA LYS A 49 -3.41 6.03 -8.31
C LYS A 49 -4.38 4.86 -8.14
N PRO A 50 -5.69 5.12 -7.96
CA PRO A 50 -6.70 4.07 -7.93
C PRO A 50 -6.64 3.24 -9.22
N LYS A 51 -6.64 1.91 -9.11
CA LYS A 51 -6.58 1.01 -10.27
C LYS A 51 -7.71 1.28 -11.29
N GLN A 52 -8.89 1.65 -10.79
CA GLN A 52 -10.07 1.93 -11.61
C GLN A 52 -9.88 3.15 -12.54
N GLU A 53 -9.11 4.15 -12.10
CA GLU A 53 -8.86 5.36 -12.89
C GLU A 53 -7.89 5.08 -14.06
N VAL A 54 -6.89 4.22 -13.84
CA VAL A 54 -5.89 3.89 -14.87
C VAL A 54 -6.49 3.08 -16.01
N GLU A 55 -7.37 2.12 -15.72
CA GLU A 55 -8.02 1.30 -16.75
C GLU A 55 -8.99 2.11 -17.63
N VAL A 56 -9.66 3.12 -17.06
CA VAL A 56 -10.55 4.02 -17.81
C VAL A 56 -9.75 4.96 -18.72
N ILE A 57 -8.63 5.52 -18.23
CA ILE A 57 -7.75 6.38 -19.04
C ILE A 57 -7.11 5.59 -20.18
N GLU A 58 -6.69 4.35 -19.93
CA GLU A 58 -6.05 3.51 -20.95
C GLU A 58 -7.04 3.17 -22.06
N LYS A 59 -8.29 2.80 -21.76
CA LYS A 59 -9.33 2.55 -22.76
C LYS A 59 -9.63 3.82 -23.58
N ASN A 60 -9.86 4.96 -22.93
CA ASN A 60 -10.20 6.22 -23.60
C ASN A 60 -9.08 6.84 -24.48
N LYS A 61 -7.88 6.26 -24.49
CA LYS A 61 -6.74 6.74 -25.29
C LYS A 61 -6.54 5.95 -26.60
N ILE A 62 -7.29 4.87 -26.78
CA ILE A 62 -7.21 3.96 -27.94
C ILE A 62 -8.40 4.18 -28.90
N ASP A 63 -9.33 5.08 -28.53
CA ASP A 63 -10.45 5.58 -29.34
C ASP A 63 -10.09 6.92 -30.00
#